data_AF-A0A0R0CPM1-F1
#
_entry.id   AF-A0A0R0CPM1-F1
#
_cell.length_a   1.000
_cell.length_b   1.000
_cell.length_c   1.000
_cell.angle_alpha   90.00
_cell.angle_beta   90.00
_cell.angle_gamma   90.00
#
_symmetry.space_group_name_H-M   'P 1'
#
loop_
_entity.id
_entity.type
_entity.pdbx_description
1 polymer ?
#
loop_
_entity_poly.entity_id
_entity_poly.type
_entity_poly.pdbx_seq_one_letter_code
_entity_poly.pdbx_strand_id
1 'polypeptide(L)'
;MDSIREATWEAYSDDYPGSPLCAKDEITLWSCSAGRREYSLCSSRVVNRTQGYMQYRAFKAGKTVFTYPAAKRPPAGAFTYTSYGNGNASVEFVNNGYRYTLADPLRSPSSIMVEAPSGKTTEVSCGANQTLQVNYTMRLMYEAGVWDR
;
A
#
# COMPACT_ATOMS: atom_id res chain seq x y z
N MET A 1 -11.05 -17.66 5.77
CA MET A 1 -9.58 -17.64 5.62
C MET A 1 -9.16 -18.44 4.39
N ASP A 2 -9.79 -19.59 4.12
CA ASP A 2 -9.54 -20.38 2.90
C ASP A 2 -9.74 -19.56 1.62
N SER A 3 -10.79 -18.73 1.56
CA SER A 3 -11.06 -17.84 0.41
C SER A 3 -9.96 -16.81 0.10
N ILE A 4 -9.16 -16.41 1.10
CA ILE A 4 -8.03 -15.48 0.89
C ILE A 4 -6.85 -16.26 0.34
N ARG A 5 -6.55 -17.44 0.90
CA ARG A 5 -5.41 -18.26 0.46
C ARG A 5 -5.56 -18.77 -0.97
N GLU A 6 -6.79 -18.91 -1.45
CA GLU A 6 -7.11 -19.33 -2.82
C GLU A 6 -7.22 -18.16 -3.82
N ALA A 7 -7.19 -16.91 -3.36
CA ALA A 7 -7.34 -15.75 -4.25
C ALA A 7 -6.19 -15.69 -5.26
N THR A 8 -6.49 -15.63 -6.56
CA THR A 8 -5.47 -15.57 -7.64
C THR A 8 -5.42 -14.19 -8.28
N TRP A 9 -4.32 -13.89 -8.96
CA TRP A 9 -4.19 -12.62 -9.68
C TRP A 9 -5.24 -12.51 -10.79
N GLU A 10 -5.47 -13.59 -11.53
CA GLU A 10 -6.40 -13.65 -12.65
C GLU A 10 -7.85 -13.37 -12.24
N ALA A 11 -8.23 -13.70 -11.01
CA ALA A 11 -9.57 -13.47 -10.49
C ALA A 11 -9.80 -12.01 -10.04
N TYR A 12 -8.74 -11.27 -9.74
CA TYR A 12 -8.83 -9.97 -9.06
C TYR A 12 -8.08 -8.84 -9.78
N SER A 13 -7.44 -9.10 -10.92
CA SER A 13 -6.60 -8.10 -11.62
C SER A 13 -7.36 -6.83 -12.00
N ASP A 14 -8.66 -6.95 -12.28
CA ASP A 14 -9.51 -5.85 -12.71
C ASP A 14 -9.89 -4.90 -11.56
N ASP A 15 -9.69 -5.31 -10.30
CA ASP A 15 -9.94 -4.47 -9.12
C ASP A 15 -8.81 -3.45 -8.89
N TYR A 16 -7.64 -3.65 -9.50
CA TYR A 16 -6.46 -2.82 -9.27
C TYR A 16 -6.39 -1.63 -10.24
N PRO A 17 -6.22 -0.39 -9.75
CA PRO A 17 -6.07 0.76 -10.62
C PRO A 17 -4.72 0.77 -11.35
N GLY A 18 -4.69 1.44 -12.49
CA GLY A 18 -3.41 1.88 -13.06
C GLY A 18 -2.80 3.01 -12.23
N SER A 19 -1.48 3.03 -12.08
CA SER A 19 -0.76 4.18 -11.55
C SER A 19 0.49 4.45 -12.38
N PRO A 20 0.76 5.71 -12.78
CA PRO A 20 2.00 6.06 -13.46
C PRO A 20 3.22 5.95 -12.54
N LEU A 21 3.02 5.83 -11.22
CA LEU A 21 4.11 5.61 -10.26
C LEU A 21 4.53 4.15 -10.20
N CYS A 22 3.70 3.21 -10.64
CA CYS A 22 4.02 1.78 -10.66
C CYS A 22 4.51 1.37 -12.06
N ALA A 23 5.52 0.51 -12.11
CA ALA A 23 6.02 -0.05 -13.36
C ALA A 23 4.99 -1.02 -13.97
N LYS A 24 5.12 -1.32 -15.27
CA LYS A 24 4.15 -2.16 -16.00
C LYS A 24 4.06 -3.61 -15.47
N ASP A 25 5.14 -4.08 -14.87
CA ASP A 25 5.27 -5.41 -14.24
C ASP A 25 4.92 -5.39 -12.75
N GLU A 26 4.58 -4.23 -12.19
CA GLU A 26 4.11 -4.08 -10.81
C GLU A 26 2.58 -4.09 -10.73
N ILE A 27 2.07 -4.37 -9.54
CA ILE A 27 0.68 -4.21 -9.15
C ILE A 27 0.57 -2.91 -8.34
N THR A 28 -0.39 -2.05 -8.69
CA THR A 28 -0.76 -0.89 -7.87
C THR A 28 -1.70 -1.33 -6.75
N LEU A 29 -1.15 -1.80 -5.64
CA LEU A 29 -1.93 -2.29 -4.50
C LEU A 29 -2.83 -1.22 -3.87
N TRP A 30 -2.46 0.05 -4.05
CA TRP A 30 -3.23 1.21 -3.60
C TRP A 30 -2.72 2.46 -4.31
N SER A 31 -3.61 3.39 -4.63
CA SER A 31 -3.27 4.69 -5.23
C SER A 31 -4.13 5.81 -4.69
N CYS A 32 -3.56 7.00 -4.53
CA CYS A 32 -4.21 8.14 -3.89
C CYS A 32 -3.75 9.44 -4.56
N SER A 33 -4.71 10.30 -4.92
CA SER A 33 -4.44 11.60 -5.52
C SER A 33 -4.96 12.71 -4.62
N ALA A 34 -4.12 13.71 -4.37
CA ALA A 34 -4.44 14.89 -3.55
C ALA A 34 -3.92 16.17 -4.22
N GLY A 35 -4.79 16.86 -4.94
CA GLY A 35 -4.42 18.02 -5.75
C GLY A 35 -3.40 17.67 -6.83
N ARG A 36 -2.20 18.26 -6.78
CA ARG A 36 -1.09 17.99 -7.72
C ARG A 36 -0.12 16.91 -7.24
N ARG A 37 -0.53 16.10 -6.26
CA ARG A 37 0.27 15.02 -5.70
C ARG A 37 -0.43 13.70 -5.96
N GLU A 38 0.36 12.70 -6.33
CA GLU A 38 -0.08 11.32 -6.52
C GLU A 38 0.78 10.41 -5.66
N TYR A 39 0.17 9.37 -5.12
CA TYR A 39 0.80 8.43 -4.23
C TYR A 39 0.39 7.02 -4.65
N SER A 40 1.29 6.06 -4.52
CA SER A 40 0.97 4.66 -4.79
C SER A 40 1.78 3.71 -3.94
N LEU A 41 1.15 2.60 -3.56
CA LEU A 41 1.82 1.43 -3.05
C LEU A 41 1.94 0.42 -4.19
N CYS A 42 3.15 0.21 -4.67
CA CYS A 42 3.44 -0.70 -5.76
C CYS A 42 4.04 -2.00 -5.21
N SER A 43 3.70 -3.14 -5.79
CA SER A 43 4.29 -4.44 -5.46
C SER A 43 4.73 -5.18 -6.70
N SER A 44 5.75 -6.03 -6.58
CA SER A 44 5.97 -7.10 -7.55
C SER A 44 4.73 -8.01 -7.63
N ARG A 45 4.44 -8.56 -8.82
CA ARG A 45 3.38 -9.57 -8.99
C ARG A 45 3.62 -10.83 -8.15
N VAL A 46 4.88 -11.22 -8.02
CA VAL A 46 5.32 -12.30 -7.13
C VAL A 46 6.15 -11.67 -6.02
N VAL A 47 5.63 -11.69 -4.80
CA VAL A 47 6.31 -11.19 -3.61
C VAL A 47 6.13 -12.16 -2.46
N ASN A 48 7.21 -12.43 -1.74
CA ASN A 48 7.18 -13.20 -0.50
C ASN A 48 8.23 -12.64 0.47
N ARG A 49 8.43 -13.31 1.61
CA ARG A 49 9.40 -12.90 2.64
C ARG A 49 10.84 -12.71 2.14
N THR A 50 11.21 -13.31 1.00
CA THR A 50 12.60 -13.36 0.49
C THR A 50 12.75 -12.88 -0.96
N GLN A 51 11.66 -12.76 -1.71
CA GLN A 51 11.66 -12.41 -3.13
C GLN A 51 10.64 -11.30 -3.42
N GLY A 52 10.92 -10.52 -4.46
CA GLY A 52 10.07 -9.41 -4.88
C GLY A 52 10.29 -8.19 -3.98
N TYR A 53 9.45 -7.17 -4.18
CA TYR A 53 9.52 -5.94 -3.41
C TYR A 53 8.17 -5.25 -3.36
N MET A 54 8.03 -4.37 -2.37
CA MET A 54 6.95 -3.40 -2.26
C MET A 54 7.56 -2.02 -2.07
N GLN A 55 7.00 -1.00 -2.70
CA GLN A 55 7.43 0.39 -2.53
C GLN A 55 6.24 1.34 -2.49
N TYR A 56 6.20 2.18 -1.47
CA TYR A 56 5.42 3.40 -1.47
C TYR A 56 6.15 4.48 -2.27
N ARG A 57 5.45 5.17 -3.17
CA ARG A 57 6.00 6.24 -4.01
C ARG A 57 5.09 7.46 -3.92
N ALA A 58 5.70 8.64 -3.84
CA ALA A 58 5.01 9.92 -3.94
C ALA A 58 5.54 10.71 -5.12
N PHE A 59 4.62 11.29 -5.88
CA PHE A 59 4.87 12.10 -7.05
C PHE A 59 4.32 13.50 -6.83
N LYS A 60 5.09 14.50 -7.27
CA LYS A 60 4.68 15.90 -7.19
C LYS A 60 5.28 16.64 -8.38
N ALA A 61 4.43 17.35 -9.11
CA ALA A 61 4.85 18.25 -10.19
C ALA A 61 5.78 17.59 -11.21
N GLY A 62 5.41 16.42 -11.73
CA GLY A 62 6.13 15.78 -12.84
C GLY A 62 7.29 14.87 -12.42
N LYS A 63 7.57 14.72 -11.12
CA LYS A 63 8.65 13.84 -10.65
C LYS A 63 8.30 13.09 -9.37
N THR A 64 8.87 11.89 -9.22
CA THR A 64 8.90 11.16 -7.97
C THR A 64 9.74 11.93 -6.96
N VAL A 65 9.14 12.28 -5.82
CA VAL A 65 9.78 13.07 -4.75
C VAL A 65 10.06 12.23 -3.51
N PHE A 66 9.45 11.06 -3.40
CA PHE A 66 9.67 10.16 -2.28
C PHE A 66 9.45 8.71 -2.70
N THR A 67 10.28 7.81 -2.19
CA THR A 67 10.18 6.37 -2.41
C THR A 67 10.62 5.66 -1.15
N TYR A 68 9.80 4.73 -0.67
CA TYR A 68 10.09 3.93 0.51
C TYR A 68 9.72 2.46 0.27
N PRO A 69 10.60 1.51 0.61
CA PRO A 69 12.01 1.71 0.92
C PRO A 69 12.75 2.29 -0.29
N ALA A 70 13.85 3.01 -0.08
CA ALA A 70 14.61 3.63 -1.18
C ALA A 70 15.17 2.58 -2.15
N ALA A 71 15.72 1.47 -1.62
CA ALA A 71 16.13 0.31 -2.39
C ALA A 71 14.99 -0.71 -2.50
N LYS A 72 14.83 -1.33 -3.67
CA LYS A 72 13.90 -2.45 -3.84
C LYS A 72 14.37 -3.63 -2.98
N ARG A 73 13.52 -4.09 -2.07
CA ARG A 73 13.78 -5.21 -1.16
C ARG A 73 12.48 -5.92 -0.79
N PRO A 74 12.55 -7.18 -0.32
CA PRO A 74 11.40 -7.86 0.27
C PRO A 74 10.76 -6.99 1.37
N PRO A 75 9.42 -6.96 1.44
CA PRO A 75 8.69 -5.98 2.23
C PRO A 75 8.61 -6.31 3.72
N ALA A 76 8.92 -7.55 4.13
CA ALA A 76 8.98 -7.95 5.53
C ALA A 76 9.87 -6.99 6.34
N GLY A 77 9.35 -6.52 7.48
CA GLY A 77 10.01 -5.53 8.34
C GLY A 77 10.14 -4.12 7.75
N ALA A 78 9.63 -3.86 6.55
CA ALA A 78 9.49 -2.51 5.99
C ALA A 78 8.09 -1.94 6.20
N PHE A 79 7.09 -2.81 6.08
CA PHE A 79 5.68 -2.45 6.16
C PHE A 79 4.96 -3.36 7.16
N THR A 80 3.89 -2.82 7.73
CA THR A 80 2.91 -3.58 8.52
C THR A 80 1.53 -3.38 7.91
N TYR A 81 0.86 -4.47 7.55
CA TYR A 81 -0.51 -4.46 7.07
C TYR A 81 -1.47 -4.82 8.20
N THR A 82 -2.58 -4.09 8.30
CA THR A 82 -3.68 -4.39 9.21
C THR A 82 -5.00 -4.46 8.44
N SER A 83 -5.74 -5.55 8.63
CA SER A 83 -7.15 -5.66 8.23
C SER A 83 -8.02 -5.62 9.48
N TYR A 84 -9.03 -4.76 9.47
CA TYR A 84 -9.92 -4.53 10.60
C TYR A 84 -11.25 -5.26 10.41
N GLY A 85 -11.88 -5.71 11.50
CA GLY A 85 -13.15 -6.47 11.44
C GLY A 85 -14.34 -5.69 10.85
N ASN A 86 -14.23 -4.36 10.76
CA ASN A 86 -15.23 -3.49 10.13
C ASN A 86 -15.03 -3.33 8.60
N GLY A 87 -14.06 -4.04 8.02
CA GLY A 87 -13.70 -3.98 6.60
C GLY A 87 -12.69 -2.89 6.24
N ASN A 88 -12.19 -2.11 7.19
CA ASN A 88 -11.09 -1.19 6.90
C ASN A 88 -9.79 -1.97 6.71
N ALA A 89 -8.83 -1.35 6.03
CA ALA A 89 -7.46 -1.83 5.96
C ALA A 89 -6.46 -0.67 6.08
N SER A 90 -5.24 -0.98 6.48
CA SER A 90 -4.13 -0.04 6.46
C SER A 90 -2.80 -0.69 6.15
N VAL A 91 -1.89 0.11 5.59
CA VAL A 91 -0.47 -0.22 5.49
C VAL A 91 0.33 0.87 6.19
N GLU A 92 1.21 0.47 7.10
CA GLU A 92 2.05 1.36 7.88
C GLU A 92 3.53 1.16 7.59
N PHE A 93 4.30 2.24 7.67
CA PHE A 93 5.76 2.18 7.69
C PHE A 93 6.36 3.39 8.42
N VAL A 94 7.63 3.25 8.80
CA VAL A 94 8.39 4.33 9.45
C VAL A 94 9.60 4.70 8.60
N ASN A 95 9.80 6.00 8.40
CA ASN A 95 10.96 6.54 7.70
C ASN A 95 11.47 7.80 8.41
N ASN A 96 12.74 7.79 8.84
CA ASN A 96 13.38 8.91 9.55
C ASN A 96 12.57 9.42 10.77
N GLY A 97 11.96 8.51 11.52
CA GLY A 97 11.14 8.81 12.69
C GLY A 97 9.71 9.28 12.39
N TYR A 98 9.34 9.47 11.12
CA TYR A 98 7.97 9.74 10.72
C TYR A 98 7.22 8.43 10.50
N ARG A 99 6.03 8.30 11.08
CA ARG A 99 5.11 7.20 10.81
C ARG A 99 4.14 7.59 9.71
N TYR A 100 4.00 6.72 8.73
CA TYR A 100 3.07 6.86 7.62
C TYR A 100 2.04 5.75 7.72
N THR A 101 0.76 6.10 7.66
CA THR A 101 -0.36 5.16 7.61
C THR A 101 -1.17 5.44 6.36
N LEU A 102 -1.16 4.50 5.42
CA LEU A 102 -2.08 4.47 4.28
C LEU A 102 -3.39 3.87 4.78
N ALA A 103 -4.36 4.71 5.10
CA ALA A 103 -5.66 4.29 5.58
C ALA A 103 -6.59 4.06 4.39
N ASP A 104 -7.19 2.88 4.32
CA ASP A 104 -8.17 2.52 3.30
C ASP A 104 -9.46 2.04 3.99
N PRO A 105 -10.36 2.97 4.36
CA PRO A 105 -11.60 2.63 5.02
C PRO A 105 -12.66 2.16 4.01
N LEU A 106 -13.49 1.18 4.40
CA LEU A 106 -14.51 0.59 3.52
C LEU A 106 -15.62 1.58 3.11
N ARG A 107 -15.90 2.57 3.95
CA ARG A 107 -17.06 3.48 3.79
C ARG A 107 -16.66 4.95 3.66
N SER A 108 -15.39 5.23 3.43
CA SER A 108 -14.89 6.59 3.31
C SER A 108 -13.74 6.64 2.31
N PRO A 109 -13.35 7.83 1.84
CA PRO A 109 -12.14 7.96 1.03
C PRO A 109 -10.92 7.52 1.83
N SER A 110 -9.91 7.00 1.13
CA SER A 110 -8.60 6.75 1.73
C SER A 110 -7.92 8.05 2.19
N SER A 111 -6.95 7.88 3.07
CA SER A 111 -6.06 8.98 3.46
C SER A 111 -4.67 8.49 3.78
N ILE A 112 -3.73 9.45 3.81
CA ILE A 112 -2.38 9.22 4.33
C ILE A 112 -2.27 10.04 5.60
N MET A 113 -2.10 9.36 6.74
CA MET A 113 -1.73 10.01 7.98
C MET A 113 -0.20 9.99 8.09
N VAL A 114 0.38 11.16 8.35
CA VAL A 114 1.81 11.33 8.61
C VAL A 114 1.98 11.89 10.00
N GLU A 115 2.51 11.08 10.90
CA GLU A 115 2.83 11.47 12.28
C GLU A 115 4.32 11.78 12.37
N ALA A 116 4.63 13.00 12.80
CA ALA A 116 6.00 13.44 13.06
C ALA A 116 6.52 12.87 14.40
N PRO A 117 7.86 12.82 14.61
CA PRO A 117 8.43 12.43 15.91
C PRO A 117 7.91 13.24 17.11
N SER A 118 7.42 14.46 16.88
CA SER A 118 6.81 15.32 17.90
C SER A 118 5.38 14.92 18.26
N GLY A 119 4.80 13.89 17.63
CA GLY A 119 3.39 13.50 17.75
C GLY A 119 2.43 14.37 16.92
N LYS A 120 2.93 15.35 16.17
CA LYS A 120 2.07 16.14 15.27
C LYS A 120 1.65 15.29 14.07
N THR A 121 0.35 15.13 13.89
CA THR A 121 -0.23 14.41 12.75
C THR A 121 -0.70 15.36 11.66
N THR A 122 -0.44 14.98 10.41
CA THR A 122 -1.00 15.62 9.21
C THR A 122 -1.72 14.57 8.39
N GLU A 123 -2.93 14.88 7.96
CA GLU A 123 -3.71 14.01 7.08
C GLU A 123 -3.71 14.55 5.64
N VAL A 124 -3.54 13.64 4.68
CA VAL A 124 -3.75 13.88 3.26
C VAL A 124 -4.96 13.04 2.85
N SER A 125 -6.13 13.66 2.79
CA SER A 125 -7.34 13.01 2.28
C SER A 125 -7.27 12.85 0.75
N CYS A 126 -7.71 11.70 0.24
CA CYS A 126 -7.70 11.41 -1.19
C CYS A 126 -8.76 10.38 -1.63
N GLY A 127 -9.11 10.37 -2.91
CA GLY A 127 -10.10 9.45 -3.48
C GLY A 127 -9.49 8.15 -4.00
N ALA A 128 -9.07 7.24 -3.13
CA ALA A 128 -8.55 5.92 -3.53
C ALA A 128 -9.67 4.86 -3.67
N ASN A 129 -9.26 3.67 -4.13
CA ASN A 129 -10.16 2.64 -4.68
C ASN A 129 -10.36 1.38 -3.80
N GLN A 130 -10.11 1.43 -2.48
CA GLN A 130 -10.43 0.31 -1.57
C GLN A 130 -9.80 -1.03 -1.97
N THR A 131 -8.53 -0.96 -2.37
CA THR A 131 -7.78 -2.11 -2.91
C THR A 131 -6.99 -2.85 -1.85
N LEU A 132 -6.80 -2.27 -0.66
CA LEU A 132 -6.15 -2.93 0.46
C LEU A 132 -7.00 -4.04 1.11
N GLN A 133 -8.30 -4.08 0.79
CA GLN A 133 -9.26 -5.08 1.27
C GLN A 133 -9.47 -6.24 0.28
N VAL A 134 -8.99 -6.13 -0.96
CA VAL A 134 -9.16 -7.18 -1.97
C VAL A 134 -8.50 -8.46 -1.47
N ASN A 135 -9.18 -9.60 -1.62
CA ASN A 135 -8.69 -10.89 -1.09
C ASN A 135 -7.29 -11.22 -1.63
N TYR A 136 -7.01 -10.93 -2.90
CA TYR A 136 -5.67 -11.11 -3.48
C TYR A 136 -4.63 -10.20 -2.80
N THR A 137 -4.96 -8.94 -2.50
CA THR A 137 -4.08 -8.05 -1.72
C THR A 137 -3.80 -8.64 -0.35
N MET A 138 -4.83 -9.10 0.36
CA MET A 138 -4.68 -9.67 1.71
C MET A 138 -3.78 -10.91 1.70
N ARG A 139 -3.95 -11.78 0.71
CA ARG A 139 -3.07 -12.95 0.48
C ARG A 139 -1.64 -12.52 0.23
N LEU A 140 -1.44 -11.57 -0.69
CA LEU A 140 -0.13 -11.03 -1.04
C LEU A 140 0.56 -10.42 0.20
N MET A 141 -0.16 -9.66 1.04
CA MET A 141 0.36 -9.10 2.29
C MET A 141 0.82 -10.19 3.28
N TYR A 142 0.08 -11.29 3.37
CA TYR A 142 0.46 -12.45 4.18
C TYR A 142 1.72 -13.15 3.64
N GLU A 143 1.77 -13.44 2.34
CA GLU A 143 2.92 -14.10 1.70
C GLU A 143 4.19 -13.24 1.78
N ALA A 144 4.04 -11.93 1.62
CA ALA A 144 5.06 -10.90 1.77
C ALA A 144 5.66 -10.81 3.19
N GLY A 145 4.98 -11.37 4.19
CA GLY A 145 5.38 -11.26 5.60
C GLY A 145 5.20 -9.85 6.16
N VAL A 146 4.26 -9.08 5.63
CA VAL A 146 3.85 -7.78 6.19
C VAL A 146 2.58 -7.89 7.03
N TRP A 147 1.93 -9.05 7.01
CA TRP A 147 0.76 -9.36 7.84
C TRP A 147 1.02 -10.62 8.69
N ASP A 148 0.90 -10.49 10.01
CA ASP A 148 1.24 -11.54 10.98
C ASP A 148 0.09 -12.53 11.26
N ARG A 149 -1.00 -12.49 10.49
CA ARG A 149 -2.23 -13.24 10.79
C ARG A 149 -2.21 -14.69 10.35
#